data_AF-A0A034VG10-F1
#
_entry.id   AF-A0A034VG10-F1
#
_cell.length_a   1.000
_cell.length_b   1.000
_cell.length_c   1.000
_cell.angle_alpha   90.00
_cell.angle_beta   90.00
_cell.angle_gamma   90.00
#
_symmetry.space_group_name_H-M   'P 1'
#
loop_
_entity.id
_entity.type
_entity.pdbx_description
1 polymer ?
#
loop_
_entity_poly.entity_id
_entity_poly.type
_entity_poly.pdbx_seq_one_letter_code
_entity_poly.pdbx_strand_id
1 'polypeptide(L)'
;MVQRYMSLPTLKRSQHSIIIFTLGVVLFLSVCCFAGLLVFDFYRNCDPLNAGLISNDDQLLPIYVMQTVGHLQGIPGLFIAGVFGAALSSLSVVLNATALVFLQDIVRGSFKVQLSERATNILVKSVIVVLGAVAMALIFVLEKLSGILSVATSVTAIAGGTTFGMFTLGMLVPWSNTKGALAGAVAGALMSGWVSFGSQAAIGAGRIGSHKLNVSVSDCLANYTIPEADYSNEADVFPLYRLSFHWITVIGVLSTLLVGTVVSFLTGPTVLKKLDAELISPVIHRFLPKECFPPRNANPDFTRDNTAQTFTHLLANSGDSPSDLGRY
;
A
#
# COMPACT_ATOMS: atom_id res chain seq x y z
N MET A 1 7.00 5.12 -3.88
CA MET A 1 7.17 6.51 -3.40
C MET A 1 8.61 6.84 -3.05
N VAL A 2 9.31 6.02 -2.25
CA VAL A 2 10.73 6.25 -1.89
C VAL A 2 11.64 6.57 -3.09
N GLN A 3 11.52 5.81 -4.18
CA GLN A 3 12.27 6.05 -5.42
C GLN A 3 12.14 7.50 -5.95
N ARG A 4 10.94 8.09 -5.87
CA ARG A 4 10.67 9.47 -6.32
C ARG A 4 11.28 10.53 -5.40
N TYR A 5 11.48 10.21 -4.13
CA TYR A 5 12.15 11.10 -3.19
C TYR A 5 13.66 11.08 -3.38
N MET A 6 14.21 9.93 -3.77
CA MET A 6 15.65 9.76 -4.05
C MET A 6 16.08 10.38 -5.38
N SER A 7 15.16 10.55 -6.34
CA SER A 7 15.43 11.25 -7.60
C SER A 7 15.44 12.78 -7.48
N LEU A 8 15.14 13.34 -6.30
CA LEU A 8 15.18 14.78 -6.06
C LEU A 8 16.60 15.20 -5.63
N PRO A 9 17.11 16.36 -6.12
CA PRO A 9 18.50 16.75 -5.92
C PRO A 9 18.85 17.13 -4.46
N THR A 10 17.84 17.49 -3.65
CA THR A 10 18.06 17.92 -2.26
C THR A 10 17.01 17.39 -1.30
N LEU A 11 17.42 17.13 -0.06
CA LEU A 11 16.55 16.70 1.03
C LEU A 11 15.40 17.70 1.27
N LYS A 12 15.70 19.01 1.24
CA LYS A 12 14.67 20.05 1.38
C LYS A 12 13.59 19.93 0.32
N ARG A 13 13.95 19.72 -0.95
CA ARG A 13 12.96 19.52 -2.02
C ARG A 13 12.12 18.25 -1.79
N SER A 14 12.74 17.17 -1.35
CA SER A 14 12.03 15.95 -0.97
C SER A 14 11.01 16.16 0.15
N GLN A 15 11.39 16.88 1.22
CA GLN A 15 10.48 17.25 2.30
C GLN A 15 9.31 18.12 1.83
N HIS A 16 9.57 19.14 1.00
CA HIS A 16 8.53 19.95 0.41
C HIS A 16 7.58 19.13 -0.49
N SER A 17 8.11 18.20 -1.29
CA SER A 17 7.31 17.29 -2.11
C SER A 17 6.40 16.39 -1.26
N ILE A 18 6.86 15.92 -0.09
CA ILE A 18 6.04 15.14 0.85
C ILE A 18 4.89 15.99 1.41
N ILE A 19 5.15 17.24 1.78
CA ILE A 19 4.12 18.15 2.30
C ILE A 19 3.05 18.42 1.23
N ILE A 20 3.47 18.76 0.01
CA ILE A 20 2.56 19.01 -1.12
C ILE A 20 1.72 17.76 -1.41
N PHE A 21 2.35 16.58 -1.44
CA PHE A 21 1.66 15.31 -1.62
C PHE A 21 0.62 15.06 -0.53
N THR A 22 0.99 15.29 0.74
CA THR A 22 0.10 15.07 1.89
C THR A 22 -1.12 15.99 1.83
N LEU A 23 -0.92 17.29 1.58
CA LEU A 23 -2.02 18.24 1.42
C LEU A 23 -2.92 17.89 0.23
N GLY A 24 -2.33 17.49 -0.90
CA GLY A 24 -3.06 17.05 -2.08
C GLY A 24 -3.92 15.82 -1.81
N VAL A 25 -3.39 14.82 -1.11
CA VAL A 25 -4.14 13.60 -0.73
C VAL A 25 -5.28 13.93 0.23
N VAL A 26 -5.04 14.77 1.25
CA VAL A 26 -6.10 15.18 2.20
C VAL A 26 -7.24 15.89 1.47
N LEU A 27 -6.91 16.84 0.59
CA LEU A 27 -7.91 17.54 -0.22
C LEU A 27 -8.68 16.58 -1.12
N PHE A 28 -7.96 15.71 -1.84
CA PHE A 28 -8.56 14.72 -2.73
C PHE A 28 -9.52 13.77 -2.00
N LEU A 29 -9.08 13.19 -0.87
CA LEU A 29 -9.93 12.32 -0.05
C LEU A 29 -11.15 13.05 0.51
N SER A 30 -10.99 14.32 0.90
CA SER A 30 -12.12 15.14 1.38
C SER A 30 -13.17 15.34 0.28
N VAL A 31 -12.74 15.60 -0.96
CA VAL A 31 -13.62 15.71 -2.13
C VAL A 31 -14.31 14.37 -2.43
N CYS A 32 -13.59 13.25 -2.36
CA CYS A 32 -14.20 11.92 -2.55
C CYS A 32 -15.25 11.61 -1.48
N CYS A 33 -14.99 11.94 -0.21
CA CYS A 33 -15.95 11.75 0.88
C CYS A 33 -17.19 12.62 0.67
N PHE A 34 -17.00 13.89 0.29
CA PHE A 34 -18.10 14.79 -0.03
C PHE A 34 -18.94 14.30 -1.21
N ALA A 35 -18.30 13.79 -2.27
CA ALA A 35 -19.01 13.17 -3.39
C ALA A 35 -19.85 11.95 -2.94
N GLY A 36 -19.32 11.11 -2.04
CA GLY A 36 -20.07 10.00 -1.44
C GLY A 36 -21.31 10.46 -0.68
N LEU A 37 -21.23 11.58 0.06
CA LEU A 37 -22.38 12.18 0.74
C LEU A 37 -23.44 12.71 -0.24
N LEU A 38 -23.03 13.32 -1.35
CA LEU A 38 -23.96 13.77 -2.40
C LEU A 38 -24.69 12.59 -3.05
N VAL A 39 -23.97 11.52 -3.36
CA VAL A 39 -24.55 10.28 -3.90
C VAL A 39 -25.56 9.68 -2.91
N PHE A 40 -25.22 9.67 -1.62
CA PHE A 40 -26.12 9.21 -0.56
C PHE A 40 -27.40 10.05 -0.49
N ASP A 41 -27.28 11.38 -0.47
CA ASP A 41 -28.44 12.27 -0.42
C ASP A 41 -29.35 12.13 -1.66
N PHE A 42 -28.76 11.96 -2.83
CA PHE A 42 -29.49 11.77 -4.09
C PHE A 42 -30.28 10.45 -4.12
N TYR A 43 -29.70 9.35 -3.62
CA TYR A 43 -30.32 8.02 -3.66
C TYR A 43 -31.04 7.60 -2.36
N ARG A 44 -31.14 8.48 -1.36
CA ARG A 44 -31.73 8.15 -0.05
C ARG A 44 -33.15 7.56 -0.14
N ASN A 45 -33.95 8.00 -1.12
CA ASN A 45 -35.35 7.61 -1.32
C ASN A 45 -35.56 6.55 -2.42
N CYS A 46 -34.52 6.31 -3.23
CA CYS A 46 -34.54 5.29 -4.26
C CYS A 46 -33.14 4.74 -4.46
N ASP A 47 -32.85 3.63 -3.78
CA ASP A 47 -31.58 2.93 -3.92
C ASP A 47 -31.47 2.28 -5.33
N PRO A 48 -30.51 2.70 -6.17
CA PRO A 48 -30.35 2.19 -7.52
C PRO A 48 -29.94 0.72 -7.56
N LEU A 49 -29.31 0.19 -6.48
CA LEU A 49 -28.94 -1.22 -6.40
C LEU A 49 -30.20 -2.09 -6.24
N ASN A 50 -31.01 -1.80 -5.23
CA ASN A 50 -32.27 -2.52 -4.99
C ASN A 50 -33.30 -2.31 -6.12
N ALA A 51 -33.26 -1.16 -6.79
CA ALA A 51 -34.08 -0.89 -7.97
C ALA A 51 -33.57 -1.57 -9.26
N GLY A 52 -32.50 -2.37 -9.20
CA GLY A 52 -31.95 -3.10 -10.34
C GLY A 52 -31.34 -2.22 -11.45
N LEU A 53 -31.05 -0.95 -11.15
CA LEU A 53 -30.41 -0.01 -12.08
C LEU A 53 -28.90 -0.24 -12.18
N ILE A 54 -28.30 -0.82 -11.15
CA ILE A 54 -26.88 -1.19 -11.09
C ILE A 54 -26.74 -2.62 -10.56
N SER A 55 -25.65 -3.28 -10.94
CA SER A 55 -25.34 -4.65 -10.46
C SER A 55 -24.31 -4.67 -9.34
N ASN A 56 -23.51 -3.60 -9.19
CA ASN A 56 -22.43 -3.52 -8.22
C ASN A 56 -22.40 -2.14 -7.56
N ASP A 57 -22.04 -2.09 -6.28
CA ASP A 57 -21.90 -0.85 -5.50
C ASP A 57 -20.90 0.13 -6.15
N ASP A 58 -19.87 -0.37 -6.84
CA ASP A 58 -18.86 0.46 -7.52
C ASP A 58 -19.42 1.29 -8.70
N GLN A 59 -20.62 0.95 -9.19
CA GLN A 59 -21.28 1.65 -10.28
C GLN A 59 -22.09 2.87 -9.82
N LEU A 60 -22.25 3.06 -8.50
CA LEU A 60 -23.05 4.16 -7.91
C LEU A 60 -22.60 5.55 -8.37
N LEU A 61 -21.31 5.83 -8.31
CA LEU A 61 -20.81 7.15 -8.69
C LEU A 61 -20.89 7.40 -10.22
N PRO A 62 -20.50 6.44 -11.09
CA PRO A 62 -20.75 6.56 -12.53
C PRO A 62 -22.22 6.80 -12.92
N ILE A 63 -23.17 6.05 -12.34
CA ILE A 63 -24.59 6.23 -12.67
C ILE A 63 -25.11 7.58 -12.17
N TYR A 64 -24.65 8.04 -11.00
CA TYR A 64 -24.95 9.38 -10.49
C TYR A 64 -24.50 10.47 -11.48
N VAL A 65 -23.25 10.42 -11.95
CA VAL A 65 -22.73 11.38 -12.94
C VAL A 65 -23.57 11.35 -14.23
N MET A 66 -23.90 10.15 -14.73
CA MET A 66 -24.73 10.01 -15.92
C MET A 66 -26.13 10.62 -15.74
N GLN A 67 -26.76 10.45 -14.57
CA GLN A 67 -28.10 10.96 -14.30
C GLN A 67 -28.11 12.48 -14.04
N THR A 68 -27.12 13.02 -13.33
CA THR A 68 -27.09 14.45 -12.98
C THR A 68 -26.63 15.32 -14.15
N VAL A 69 -25.57 14.92 -14.85
CA VAL A 69 -24.92 15.76 -15.89
C VAL A 69 -24.90 15.11 -17.27
N GLY A 70 -25.68 14.04 -17.49
CA GLY A 70 -25.78 13.37 -18.80
C GLY A 70 -26.30 14.25 -19.93
N HIS A 71 -27.05 15.31 -19.60
CA HIS A 71 -27.50 16.32 -20.56
C HIS A 71 -26.34 17.18 -21.12
N LEU A 72 -25.21 17.24 -20.43
CA LEU A 72 -24.01 17.94 -20.89
C LEU A 72 -23.13 16.99 -21.70
N GLN A 73 -23.21 17.11 -23.02
CA GLN A 73 -22.47 16.24 -23.94
C GLN A 73 -20.96 16.29 -23.66
N GLY A 74 -20.33 15.11 -23.50
CA GLY A 74 -18.90 14.96 -23.27
C GLY A 74 -18.46 14.96 -21.79
N ILE A 75 -19.23 15.54 -20.86
CA ILE A 75 -18.86 15.59 -19.44
C ILE A 75 -18.79 14.19 -18.80
N PRO A 76 -19.80 13.30 -18.96
CA PRO A 76 -19.67 11.94 -18.40
C PRO A 76 -18.52 11.14 -19.03
N GLY A 77 -18.25 11.36 -20.33
CA GLY A 77 -17.11 10.75 -21.01
C GLY A 77 -15.76 11.22 -20.42
N LEU A 78 -15.65 12.52 -20.14
CA LEU A 78 -14.47 13.10 -19.47
C LEU A 78 -14.28 12.53 -18.06
N PHE A 79 -15.36 12.36 -17.30
CA PHE A 79 -15.34 11.74 -15.98
C PHE A 79 -14.77 10.32 -16.04
N ILE A 80 -15.35 9.47 -16.90
CA ILE A 80 -14.90 8.07 -17.06
C ILE A 80 -13.45 8.01 -17.56
N ALA A 81 -13.06 8.87 -18.51
CA ALA A 81 -11.69 8.97 -18.97
C ALA A 81 -10.71 9.34 -17.84
N GLY A 82 -11.11 10.25 -16.94
CA GLY A 82 -10.34 10.62 -15.76
C GLY A 82 -10.15 9.47 -14.77
N VAL A 83 -11.23 8.71 -14.49
CA VAL A 83 -11.18 7.53 -13.62
C VAL A 83 -10.22 6.48 -14.16
N PHE A 84 -10.35 6.11 -15.44
CA PHE A 84 -9.43 5.16 -16.07
C PHE A 84 -8.00 5.70 -16.14
N GLY A 85 -7.82 6.98 -16.44
CA GLY A 85 -6.50 7.63 -16.45
C GLY A 85 -5.80 7.56 -15.09
N ALA A 86 -6.53 7.82 -14.00
CA ALA A 86 -6.01 7.72 -12.64
C ALA A 86 -5.65 6.26 -12.25
N ALA A 87 -6.50 5.30 -12.61
CA ALA A 87 -6.25 3.88 -12.38
C ALA A 87 -5.01 3.39 -13.14
N LEU A 88 -4.90 3.73 -14.44
CA LEU A 88 -3.76 3.36 -15.29
C LEU A 88 -2.46 4.02 -14.83
N SER A 89 -2.51 5.27 -14.36
CA SER A 89 -1.36 5.97 -13.79
C SER A 89 -0.81 5.23 -12.55
N SER A 90 -1.70 4.79 -11.66
CA SER A 90 -1.32 4.03 -10.46
C SER A 90 -0.77 2.66 -10.81
N LEU A 91 -1.44 1.95 -11.72
CA LEU A 91 -1.04 0.61 -12.19
C LEU A 91 0.36 0.64 -12.83
N SER A 92 0.65 1.66 -13.66
CA SER A 92 1.98 1.84 -14.27
C SER A 92 3.09 1.97 -13.23
N VAL A 93 2.86 2.74 -12.15
CA VAL A 93 3.83 2.90 -11.07
C VAL A 93 4.08 1.58 -10.35
N VAL A 94 3.02 0.81 -10.04
CA VAL A 94 3.14 -0.48 -9.35
C VAL A 94 3.88 -1.50 -10.21
N LEU A 95 3.51 -1.65 -11.48
CA LEU A 95 4.16 -2.60 -12.39
C LEU A 95 5.64 -2.26 -12.59
N ASN A 96 5.95 -0.99 -12.83
CA ASN A 96 7.33 -0.55 -13.04
C ASN A 96 8.18 -0.72 -11.78
N ALA A 97 7.66 -0.33 -10.62
CA ALA A 97 8.37 -0.51 -9.35
C ALA A 97 8.62 -1.99 -9.04
N THR A 98 7.64 -2.86 -9.28
CA THR A 98 7.76 -4.30 -9.05
C THR A 98 8.79 -4.93 -9.99
N ALA A 99 8.79 -4.54 -11.27
CA ALA A 99 9.78 -5.03 -12.23
C ALA A 99 11.21 -4.57 -11.89
N LEU A 100 11.37 -3.34 -11.38
CA LEU A 100 12.66 -2.84 -10.91
C LEU A 100 13.14 -3.57 -9.65
N VAL A 101 12.23 -3.82 -8.69
CA VAL A 101 12.52 -4.62 -7.49
C VAL A 101 12.94 -6.05 -7.88
N PHE A 102 12.25 -6.68 -8.82
CA PHE A 102 12.62 -7.99 -9.34
C PHE A 102 14.03 -7.99 -9.96
N LEU A 103 14.36 -6.97 -10.76
CA LEU A 103 15.70 -6.83 -11.33
C LEU A 103 16.78 -6.64 -10.25
N GLN A 104 16.60 -5.69 -9.34
CA GLN A 104 17.64 -5.33 -8.37
C GLN A 104 17.79 -6.39 -7.29
N ASP A 105 16.69 -6.87 -6.71
CA ASP A 105 16.75 -7.75 -5.54
C ASP A 105 16.94 -9.22 -5.94
N ILE A 106 16.25 -9.68 -6.99
CA ILE A 106 16.29 -11.09 -7.40
C ILE A 106 17.42 -11.35 -8.39
N VAL A 107 17.44 -10.64 -9.53
CA VAL A 107 18.42 -10.91 -10.61
C VAL A 107 19.83 -10.48 -10.20
N ARG A 108 19.99 -9.24 -9.76
CA ARG A 108 21.30 -8.69 -9.37
C ARG A 108 21.68 -9.07 -7.95
N GLY A 109 20.76 -8.99 -6.99
CA GLY A 109 21.03 -9.33 -5.59
C GLY A 109 21.20 -10.83 -5.37
N SER A 110 20.16 -11.63 -5.63
CA SER A 110 20.15 -13.06 -5.33
C SER A 110 20.95 -13.90 -6.33
N PHE A 111 20.76 -13.69 -7.64
CA PHE A 111 21.46 -14.47 -8.66
C PHE A 111 22.82 -13.90 -9.06
N LYS A 112 23.17 -12.68 -8.63
CA LYS A 112 24.43 -12.00 -8.96
C LYS A 112 24.71 -11.93 -10.46
N VAL A 113 23.66 -11.88 -11.27
CA VAL A 113 23.78 -11.78 -12.73
C VAL A 113 23.85 -10.31 -13.12
N GLN A 114 24.98 -9.91 -13.71
CA GLN A 114 25.12 -8.62 -14.36
C GLN A 114 24.62 -8.73 -15.80
N LEU A 115 23.57 -7.98 -16.10
CA LEU A 115 22.97 -7.93 -17.44
C LEU A 115 23.43 -6.66 -18.16
N SER A 116 23.72 -6.80 -19.45
CA SER A 116 23.86 -5.66 -20.37
C SER A 116 22.63 -4.74 -20.30
N GLU A 117 22.78 -3.45 -20.58
CA GLU A 117 21.66 -2.49 -20.62
C GLU A 117 20.49 -2.95 -21.52
N ARG A 118 20.81 -3.53 -22.68
CA ARG A 118 19.79 -4.04 -23.61
C ARG A 118 19.03 -5.21 -23.00
N ALA A 119 19.75 -6.15 -22.40
CA ALA A 119 19.16 -7.32 -21.74
C ALA A 119 18.33 -6.91 -20.51
N THR A 120 18.81 -5.93 -19.73
CA THR A 120 18.10 -5.33 -18.59
C THR A 120 16.76 -4.73 -19.04
N ASN A 121 16.77 -3.91 -20.09
CA ASN A 121 15.56 -3.27 -20.61
C ASN A 121 14.55 -4.29 -21.14
N ILE A 122 15.01 -5.33 -21.83
CA ILE A 122 14.13 -6.42 -22.31
C ILE A 122 13.52 -7.16 -21.12
N LEU A 123 14.33 -7.49 -20.11
CA LEU A 123 13.86 -8.20 -18.92
C LEU A 123 12.80 -7.39 -18.17
N VAL A 124 13.08 -6.12 -17.85
CA VAL A 124 12.13 -5.26 -17.12
C VAL A 124 10.81 -5.14 -17.90
N LYS A 125 10.85 -4.89 -19.21
CA LYS A 125 9.64 -4.83 -20.05
C LYS A 125 8.90 -6.17 -20.07
N SER A 126 9.61 -7.30 -20.14
CA SER A 126 8.98 -8.62 -20.12
C SER A 126 8.26 -8.89 -18.80
N VAL A 127 8.87 -8.52 -17.66
CA VAL A 127 8.27 -8.67 -16.34
C VAL A 127 7.00 -7.82 -16.22
N ILE A 128 7.02 -6.58 -16.73
CA ILE A 128 5.83 -5.72 -16.76
C ILE A 128 4.68 -6.37 -17.55
N VAL A 129 4.98 -6.93 -18.74
CA VAL A 129 3.96 -7.60 -19.57
C VAL A 129 3.39 -8.84 -18.86
N VAL A 130 4.25 -9.66 -18.24
CA VAL A 130 3.83 -10.85 -17.49
C VAL A 130 2.95 -10.45 -16.28
N LEU A 131 3.37 -9.45 -15.50
CA LEU A 131 2.57 -8.96 -14.38
C LEU A 131 1.22 -8.40 -14.84
N GLY A 132 1.17 -7.71 -15.98
CA GLY A 132 -0.07 -7.25 -16.60
C GLY A 132 -0.99 -8.41 -17.00
N ALA A 133 -0.44 -9.46 -17.60
CA ALA A 133 -1.20 -10.66 -17.97
C ALA A 133 -1.75 -11.39 -16.72
N VAL A 134 -0.96 -11.50 -15.66
CA VAL A 134 -1.40 -12.06 -14.37
C VAL A 134 -2.52 -11.20 -13.76
N ALA A 135 -2.39 -9.88 -13.78
CA ALA A 135 -3.43 -8.97 -13.30
C ALA A 135 -4.75 -9.14 -14.07
N MET A 136 -4.69 -9.30 -15.40
CA MET A 136 -5.87 -9.59 -16.22
C MET A 136 -6.50 -10.94 -15.88
N ALA A 137 -5.70 -11.98 -15.64
CA ALA A 137 -6.20 -13.29 -15.24
C ALA A 137 -6.89 -13.26 -13.87
N LEU A 138 -6.41 -12.43 -12.93
CA LEU A 138 -7.01 -12.28 -11.60
C LEU A 138 -8.39 -11.63 -11.63
N ILE A 139 -8.79 -10.95 -12.71
CA ILE A 139 -10.13 -10.36 -12.84
C ILE A 139 -11.23 -11.43 -12.71
N PHE A 140 -11.03 -12.62 -13.28
CA PHE A 140 -11.99 -13.72 -13.18
C PHE A 140 -12.21 -14.21 -11.74
N VAL A 141 -11.21 -14.02 -10.87
CA VAL A 141 -11.33 -14.32 -9.44
C VAL A 141 -12.05 -13.17 -8.73
N LEU A 142 -11.71 -11.92 -9.05
CA LEU A 142 -12.32 -10.73 -8.45
C LEU A 142 -13.82 -10.64 -8.73
N GLU A 143 -14.29 -11.08 -9.90
CA GLU A 143 -15.73 -11.14 -10.24
C GLU A 143 -16.54 -12.06 -9.31
N LYS A 144 -15.88 -12.98 -8.60
CA LYS A 144 -16.53 -13.90 -7.64
C LYS A 144 -16.49 -13.38 -6.20
N LEU A 145 -15.81 -12.26 -5.94
CA LEU A 145 -15.66 -11.71 -4.60
C LEU A 145 -16.64 -10.55 -4.38
N SER A 146 -17.44 -10.64 -3.32
CA SER A 146 -18.24 -9.51 -2.84
C SER A 146 -17.36 -8.54 -2.03
N GLY A 147 -17.50 -7.24 -2.27
CA GLY A 147 -16.81 -6.21 -1.49
C GLY A 147 -15.34 -6.03 -1.90
N ILE A 148 -15.10 -5.63 -3.15
CA ILE A 148 -13.76 -5.47 -3.73
C ILE A 148 -12.86 -4.52 -2.93
N LEU A 149 -13.45 -3.48 -2.34
CA LEU A 149 -12.73 -2.53 -1.48
C LEU A 149 -12.16 -3.23 -0.24
N SER A 150 -12.93 -4.08 0.44
CA SER A 150 -12.48 -4.85 1.60
C SER A 150 -11.37 -5.82 1.22
N VAL A 151 -11.53 -6.54 0.11
CA VAL A 151 -10.51 -7.47 -0.42
C VAL A 151 -9.20 -6.71 -0.69
N ALA A 152 -9.27 -5.64 -1.49
CA ALA A 152 -8.10 -4.90 -1.94
C ALA A 152 -7.35 -4.26 -0.76
N THR A 153 -8.07 -3.65 0.18
CA THR A 153 -7.48 -3.07 1.39
C THR A 153 -6.90 -4.12 2.31
N SER A 154 -7.57 -5.26 2.51
CA SER A 154 -7.06 -6.37 3.35
C SER A 154 -5.79 -6.99 2.79
N VAL A 155 -5.68 -7.19 1.47
CA VAL A 155 -4.47 -7.72 0.83
C VAL A 155 -3.33 -6.70 0.91
N THR A 156 -3.63 -5.42 0.65
CA THR A 156 -2.64 -4.33 0.77
C THR A 156 -2.15 -4.18 2.20
N ALA A 157 -3.03 -4.38 3.20
CA ALA A 157 -2.70 -4.32 4.62
C ALA A 157 -1.67 -5.38 5.04
N ILE A 158 -1.67 -6.57 4.44
CA ILE A 158 -0.68 -7.63 4.75
C ILE A 158 0.73 -7.16 4.38
N ALA A 159 0.93 -6.76 3.12
CA ALA A 159 2.24 -6.30 2.64
C ALA A 159 2.63 -4.94 3.25
N GLY A 160 1.68 -4.02 3.36
CA GLY A 160 1.89 -2.69 3.92
C GLY A 160 2.21 -2.74 5.42
N GLY A 161 1.44 -3.50 6.20
CA GLY A 161 1.63 -3.62 7.65
C GLY A 161 2.93 -4.32 8.03
N THR A 162 3.32 -5.36 7.29
CA THR A 162 4.60 -6.05 7.51
C THR A 162 5.80 -5.18 7.15
N THR A 163 5.76 -4.54 5.99
CA THR A 163 6.84 -3.65 5.55
C THR A 163 6.98 -2.46 6.48
N PHE A 164 5.87 -1.80 6.82
CA PHE A 164 5.86 -0.71 7.78
C PHE A 164 6.39 -1.18 9.15
N GLY A 165 5.90 -2.31 9.67
CA GLY A 165 6.37 -2.88 10.93
C GLY A 165 7.87 -3.18 10.95
N MET A 166 8.43 -3.72 9.86
CA MET A 166 9.88 -3.98 9.73
C MET A 166 10.69 -2.68 9.76
N PHE A 167 10.29 -1.68 8.97
CA PHE A 167 10.99 -0.39 8.96
C PHE A 167 10.87 0.31 10.32
N THR A 168 9.69 0.29 10.95
CA THR A 168 9.50 0.83 12.29
C THR A 168 10.35 0.11 13.33
N LEU A 169 10.43 -1.23 13.27
CA LEU A 169 11.30 -2.02 14.14
C LEU A 169 12.76 -1.59 13.99
N GLY A 170 13.26 -1.47 12.75
CA GLY A 170 14.64 -1.07 12.47
C GLY A 170 14.95 0.37 12.88
N MET A 171 14.01 1.31 12.68
CA MET A 171 14.22 2.73 13.00
C MET A 171 14.04 3.08 14.48
N LEU A 172 13.22 2.33 15.23
CA LEU A 172 12.86 2.66 16.61
C LEU A 172 13.43 1.70 17.66
N VAL A 173 13.82 0.48 17.29
CA VAL A 173 14.35 -0.53 18.23
C VAL A 173 15.83 -0.79 17.90
N PRO A 174 16.77 -0.08 18.54
CA PRO A 174 18.19 -0.14 18.18
C PRO A 174 18.85 -1.48 18.50
N TRP A 175 18.20 -2.31 19.31
CA TRP A 175 18.64 -3.66 19.66
C TRP A 175 18.15 -4.72 18.68
N SER A 176 17.31 -4.34 17.70
CA SER A 176 16.78 -5.25 16.69
C SER A 176 17.89 -5.81 15.81
N ASN A 177 17.87 -7.13 15.57
CA ASN A 177 18.83 -7.81 14.70
C ASN A 177 18.14 -8.38 13.45
N THR A 178 18.92 -8.82 12.46
CA THR A 178 18.39 -9.35 11.19
C THR A 178 17.49 -10.57 11.38
N LYS A 179 17.78 -11.45 12.33
CA LYS A 179 16.99 -12.66 12.61
C LYS A 179 15.62 -12.30 13.19
N GLY A 180 15.59 -11.37 14.13
CA GLY A 180 14.37 -10.84 14.73
C GLY A 180 13.56 -10.04 13.72
N ALA A 181 14.18 -9.19 12.90
CA ALA A 181 13.49 -8.50 11.82
C ALA A 181 12.80 -9.48 10.85
N LEU A 182 13.50 -10.54 10.42
CA LEU A 182 12.92 -11.57 9.55
C LEU A 182 11.79 -12.35 10.24
N ALA A 183 11.99 -12.78 11.48
CA ALA A 183 10.97 -13.51 12.24
C ALA A 183 9.72 -12.65 12.50
N GLY A 184 9.92 -11.37 12.82
CA GLY A 184 8.86 -10.37 12.96
C GLY A 184 8.10 -10.18 11.65
N ALA A 185 8.80 -10.05 10.52
CA ALA A 185 8.18 -9.91 9.21
C ALA A 185 7.28 -11.11 8.86
N VAL A 186 7.79 -12.33 9.06
CA VAL A 186 7.04 -13.57 8.83
C VAL A 186 5.84 -13.63 9.76
N ALA A 187 6.01 -13.36 11.06
CA ALA A 187 4.91 -13.38 12.01
C ALA A 187 3.84 -12.34 11.68
N GLY A 188 4.23 -11.10 11.33
CA GLY A 188 3.31 -10.07 10.87
C GLY A 188 2.53 -10.48 9.62
N ALA A 189 3.21 -11.09 8.64
CA ALA A 189 2.59 -11.53 7.39
C ALA A 189 1.58 -12.64 7.65
N LEU A 190 1.95 -13.61 8.48
CA LEU A 190 1.08 -14.73 8.86
C LEU A 190 -0.12 -14.26 9.68
N MET A 191 0.07 -13.36 10.65
CA MET A 191 -1.02 -12.84 11.47
C MET A 191 -1.99 -11.99 10.66
N SER A 192 -1.50 -11.01 9.88
CA SER A 192 -2.36 -10.24 9.00
C SER A 192 -3.02 -11.12 7.95
N GLY A 193 -2.29 -12.07 7.36
CA GLY A 193 -2.83 -13.02 6.39
C GLY A 193 -3.95 -13.88 6.99
N TRP A 194 -3.72 -14.45 8.17
CA TRP A 194 -4.72 -15.25 8.88
C TRP A 194 -6.02 -14.46 9.12
N VAL A 195 -5.90 -13.22 9.60
CA VAL A 195 -7.07 -12.37 9.87
C VAL A 195 -7.74 -11.94 8.56
N SER A 196 -6.97 -11.51 7.54
CA SER A 196 -7.49 -11.14 6.22
C SER A 196 -8.26 -12.29 5.57
N PHE A 197 -7.64 -13.44 5.38
CA PHE A 197 -8.27 -14.57 4.71
C PHE A 197 -9.43 -15.14 5.52
N GLY A 198 -9.32 -15.17 6.86
CA GLY A 198 -10.41 -15.61 7.73
C GLY A 198 -11.64 -14.69 7.67
N SER A 199 -11.42 -13.36 7.69
CA SER A 199 -12.48 -12.37 7.53
C SER A 199 -13.14 -12.47 6.14
N GLN A 200 -12.34 -12.58 5.08
CA GLN A 200 -12.86 -12.72 3.72
C GLN A 200 -13.61 -14.05 3.51
N ALA A 201 -13.17 -15.15 4.14
CA ALA A 201 -13.88 -16.42 4.10
C ALA A 201 -15.21 -16.36 4.85
N ALA A 202 -15.27 -15.65 5.99
CA ALA A 202 -16.50 -15.46 6.75
C ALA A 202 -17.52 -14.58 5.99
N ILE A 203 -17.04 -13.52 5.32
CA ILE A 203 -17.86 -12.68 4.41
C ILE A 203 -18.37 -13.51 3.23
N GLY A 204 -17.50 -14.28 2.56
CA GLY A 204 -17.88 -15.12 1.42
C GLY A 204 -18.85 -16.25 1.78
N ALA A 205 -18.84 -16.71 3.03
CA ALA A 205 -19.80 -17.68 3.56
C ALA A 205 -21.13 -17.05 4.01
N GLY A 206 -21.32 -15.73 3.86
CA GLY A 206 -22.52 -15.02 4.28
C GLY A 206 -22.69 -14.95 5.80
N ARG A 207 -21.62 -15.13 6.59
CA ARG A 207 -21.65 -15.07 8.06
C ARG A 207 -21.36 -13.69 8.63
N ILE A 208 -20.81 -12.81 7.79
CA ILE A 208 -20.56 -11.40 8.10
C ILE A 208 -21.19 -10.60 6.96
N GLY A 209 -22.20 -9.80 7.29
CA GLY A 209 -22.85 -8.87 6.37
C GLY A 209 -22.37 -7.45 6.60
N SER A 210 -22.16 -6.69 5.52
CA SER A 210 -21.95 -5.23 5.66
C SER A 210 -23.23 -4.59 6.18
N HIS A 211 -23.18 -4.03 7.39
CA HIS A 211 -24.27 -3.21 7.93
C HIS A 211 -24.42 -1.92 7.09
N LYS A 212 -25.24 -1.99 6.04
CA LYS A 212 -25.64 -0.84 5.23
C LYS A 212 -26.63 0.02 6.04
N LEU A 213 -26.58 1.34 5.86
CA LEU A 213 -27.62 2.22 6.39
C LEU A 213 -28.96 1.89 5.73
N ASN A 214 -30.06 2.11 6.46
CA ASN A 214 -31.40 1.93 5.90
C ASN A 214 -31.62 2.90 4.74
N VAL A 215 -31.99 2.35 3.60
CA VAL A 215 -32.35 3.08 2.38
C VAL A 215 -33.82 2.83 2.06
N SER A 216 -34.47 3.83 1.45
CA SER A 216 -35.86 3.71 1.00
C SER A 216 -35.91 3.38 -0.50
N VAL A 217 -36.99 2.71 -0.92
CA VAL A 217 -37.37 2.54 -2.33
C VAL A 217 -38.73 3.17 -2.64
N SER A 218 -39.25 4.01 -1.73
CA SER A 218 -40.61 4.58 -1.82
C SER A 218 -40.84 5.41 -3.07
N ASP A 219 -39.79 6.09 -3.55
CA ASP A 219 -39.88 7.04 -4.67
C ASP A 219 -39.29 6.43 -5.96
N CYS A 220 -39.05 5.12 -6.00
CA CYS A 220 -38.59 4.45 -7.21
C CYS A 220 -39.73 4.27 -8.24
N LEU A 221 -39.38 4.35 -9.54
CA LEU A 221 -40.34 4.25 -10.65
C LEU A 221 -41.02 2.87 -10.80
N ALA A 222 -40.50 1.83 -10.15
CA ALA A 222 -41.05 0.48 -10.19
C ALA A 222 -41.15 -0.11 -8.77
N ASN A 223 -42.14 -1.01 -8.59
CA ASN A 223 -42.37 -1.68 -7.32
C ASN A 223 -41.29 -2.73 -7.07
N TYR A 224 -40.40 -2.45 -6.12
CA TYR A 224 -39.38 -3.38 -5.65
C TYR A 224 -39.64 -3.75 -4.20
N THR A 225 -39.63 -5.05 -3.90
CA THR A 225 -39.60 -5.55 -2.52
C THR A 225 -38.16 -5.42 -2.03
N ILE A 226 -37.94 -4.63 -0.98
CA ILE A 226 -36.65 -4.61 -0.29
C ILE A 226 -36.47 -6.01 0.35
N PRO A 227 -35.43 -6.78 0.02
CA PRO A 227 -35.13 -7.98 0.77
C PRO A 227 -34.81 -7.56 2.22
N GLU A 228 -35.49 -8.17 3.19
CA GLU A 228 -35.22 -7.93 4.60
C GLU A 228 -33.75 -8.26 4.86
N ALA A 229 -33.01 -7.30 5.43
CA ALA A 229 -31.60 -7.49 5.72
C ALA A 229 -31.48 -8.53 6.84
N ASP A 230 -31.25 -9.79 6.46
CA ASP A 230 -30.93 -10.85 7.42
C ASP A 230 -29.52 -10.61 7.95
N TYR A 231 -29.43 -9.86 9.05
CA TYR A 231 -28.20 -9.71 9.80
C TYR A 231 -27.93 -11.05 10.50
N SER A 232 -27.21 -11.93 9.80
CA SER A 232 -26.72 -13.20 10.32
C SER A 232 -26.11 -12.99 11.69
N ASN A 233 -26.51 -13.80 12.69
CA ASN A 233 -25.99 -13.67 14.04
C ASN A 233 -24.47 -13.90 14.06
N GLU A 234 -23.71 -12.81 14.08
CA GLU A 234 -22.24 -12.84 14.03
C GLU A 234 -21.60 -13.37 15.32
N ALA A 235 -22.39 -13.78 16.33
CA ALA A 235 -21.90 -14.29 17.61
C ALA A 235 -21.01 -15.54 17.44
N ASP A 236 -21.28 -16.36 16.42
CA ASP A 236 -20.53 -17.58 16.14
C ASP A 236 -19.25 -17.34 15.31
N VAL A 237 -19.03 -16.10 14.85
CA VAL A 237 -17.85 -15.74 14.07
C VAL A 237 -16.72 -15.34 15.01
N PHE A 238 -15.54 -15.91 14.76
CA PHE A 238 -14.34 -15.61 15.55
C PHE A 238 -14.09 -14.08 15.64
N PRO A 239 -13.90 -13.50 16.84
CA PRO A 239 -13.90 -12.05 17.03
C PRO A 239 -12.90 -11.28 16.16
N LEU A 240 -11.73 -11.87 15.87
CA LEU A 240 -10.72 -11.24 15.00
C LEU A 240 -11.19 -11.09 13.55
N TYR A 241 -12.08 -11.96 13.07
CA TYR A 241 -12.61 -11.89 11.70
C TYR A 241 -13.70 -10.83 11.54
N ARG A 242 -14.31 -10.42 12.65
CA ARG A 242 -15.33 -9.36 12.72
C ARG A 242 -14.74 -7.95 12.76
N LEU A 243 -13.42 -7.83 12.96
CA LEU A 243 -12.74 -6.54 12.96
C LEU A 243 -12.78 -5.92 11.56
N SER A 244 -12.94 -4.60 11.50
CA SER A 244 -12.80 -3.85 10.25
C SER A 244 -11.43 -4.13 9.62
N PHE A 245 -11.41 -4.27 8.30
CA PHE A 245 -10.19 -4.50 7.51
C PHE A 245 -9.08 -3.47 7.77
N HIS A 246 -9.41 -2.28 8.25
CA HIS A 246 -8.41 -1.28 8.66
C HIS A 246 -7.52 -1.72 9.84
N TRP A 247 -8.04 -2.56 10.74
CA TRP A 247 -7.27 -3.08 11.89
C TRP A 247 -6.25 -4.16 11.52
N ILE A 248 -6.40 -4.78 10.36
CA ILE A 248 -5.48 -5.82 9.85
C ILE A 248 -4.05 -5.28 9.75
N THR A 249 -3.90 -4.03 9.29
CA THR A 249 -2.59 -3.35 9.22
C THR A 249 -1.98 -3.21 10.60
N VAL A 250 -2.76 -2.76 11.58
CA VAL A 250 -2.29 -2.55 12.96
C VAL A 250 -1.86 -3.87 13.58
N ILE A 251 -2.64 -4.94 13.40
CA ILE A 251 -2.31 -6.29 13.86
C ILE A 251 -0.97 -6.76 13.27
N GLY A 252 -0.77 -6.56 11.96
CA GLY A 252 0.48 -6.92 11.28
C GLY A 252 1.68 -6.17 11.83
N VAL A 253 1.54 -4.86 12.03
CA VAL A 253 2.60 -4.00 12.58
C VAL A 253 2.94 -4.40 14.01
N LEU A 254 1.93 -4.55 14.88
CA LEU A 254 2.14 -4.94 16.27
C LEU A 254 2.78 -6.33 16.40
N SER A 255 2.31 -7.30 15.61
CA SER A 255 2.91 -8.63 15.56
C SER A 255 4.37 -8.57 15.10
N THR A 256 4.67 -7.77 14.07
CA THR A 256 6.04 -7.59 13.58
C THR A 256 6.95 -6.99 14.66
N LEU A 257 6.47 -5.95 15.36
CA LEU A 257 7.22 -5.29 16.43
C LEU A 257 7.45 -6.21 17.62
N LEU A 258 6.40 -6.90 18.08
CA LEU A 258 6.44 -7.77 19.26
C LEU A 258 7.37 -8.97 19.02
N VAL A 259 7.09 -9.76 17.97
CA VAL A 259 7.88 -10.96 17.66
C VAL A 259 9.29 -10.56 17.27
N GLY A 260 9.45 -9.51 16.47
CA GLY A 260 10.76 -9.07 16.02
C GLY A 260 11.65 -8.60 17.17
N THR A 261 11.07 -7.92 18.17
CA THR A 261 11.78 -7.49 19.38
C THR A 261 12.15 -8.68 20.26
N VAL A 262 11.20 -9.58 20.54
CA VAL A 262 11.42 -10.77 21.39
C VAL A 262 12.50 -11.67 20.77
N VAL A 263 12.39 -11.99 19.49
CA VAL A 263 13.38 -12.82 18.80
C VAL A 263 14.74 -12.13 18.75
N SER A 264 14.78 -10.80 18.57
CA SER A 264 16.05 -10.06 18.61
C SER A 264 16.76 -10.19 19.96
N PHE A 265 16.02 -10.15 21.08
CA PHE A 265 16.59 -10.38 22.41
C PHE A 265 17.06 -11.82 22.59
N LEU A 266 16.28 -12.80 22.11
CA LEU A 266 16.62 -14.23 22.26
C LEU A 266 17.81 -14.66 21.41
N THR A 267 18.00 -14.10 20.21
CA THR A 267 19.09 -14.50 19.29
C THR A 267 20.34 -13.64 19.43
N GLY A 268 20.42 -12.81 20.46
CA GLY A 268 21.53 -11.89 20.72
C GLY A 268 21.25 -10.49 20.13
N PRO A 269 21.03 -9.46 20.95
CA PRO A 269 20.71 -8.11 20.47
C PRO A 269 21.88 -7.50 19.69
N THR A 270 21.56 -6.62 18.75
CA THR A 270 22.57 -5.92 17.95
C THR A 270 23.51 -5.10 18.82
N VAL A 271 24.81 -5.16 18.52
CA VAL A 271 25.83 -4.37 19.22
C VAL A 271 25.69 -2.90 18.79
N LEU A 272 25.16 -2.07 19.70
CA LEU A 272 24.89 -0.65 19.47
C LEU A 272 26.10 0.12 18.89
N LYS A 273 27.33 -0.23 19.29
CA LYS A 273 28.55 0.48 18.83
C LYS A 273 28.80 0.42 17.32
N LYS A 274 28.20 -0.53 16.61
CA LYS A 274 28.32 -0.67 15.15
C LYS A 274 27.16 -0.05 14.39
N LEU A 275 26.21 0.55 15.11
CA LEU A 275 25.00 1.12 14.54
C LEU A 275 25.27 2.55 14.08
N ASP A 276 24.93 2.83 12.82
CA ASP A 276 24.93 4.19 12.29
C ASP A 276 23.69 4.93 12.82
N ALA A 277 23.91 6.04 13.53
CA ALA A 277 22.83 6.84 14.09
C ALA A 277 21.95 7.50 13.01
N GLU A 278 22.43 7.68 11.78
CA GLU A 278 21.63 8.26 10.68
C GLU A 278 20.49 7.33 10.21
N LEU A 279 20.63 6.02 10.44
CA LEU A 279 19.60 5.00 10.12
C LEU A 279 18.51 4.90 11.19
N ILE A 280 18.74 5.49 12.37
CA ILE A 280 17.85 5.45 13.53
C ILE A 280 17.08 6.75 13.66
N SER A 281 15.82 6.66 14.07
CA SER A 281 14.99 7.84 14.27
C SER A 281 15.61 8.80 15.30
N PRO A 282 15.61 10.12 15.06
CA PRO A 282 16.10 11.14 16.00
C PRO A 282 15.46 11.04 17.40
N VAL A 283 14.24 10.48 17.49
CA VAL A 283 13.52 10.28 18.76
C VAL A 283 14.28 9.34 19.70
N ILE A 284 15.03 8.38 19.16
CA ILE A 284 15.75 7.35 19.92
C ILE A 284 17.22 7.71 20.15
N HIS A 285 17.72 8.79 19.52
CA HIS A 285 19.12 9.24 19.66
C HIS A 285 19.55 9.48 21.11
N ARG A 286 18.62 9.85 22.00
CA ARG A 286 18.89 10.01 23.43
C ARG A 286 19.36 8.71 24.11
N PHE A 287 18.98 7.55 23.58
CA PHE A 287 19.30 6.23 24.13
C PHE A 287 20.49 5.57 23.43
N LEU A 288 21.06 6.21 22.39
CA LEU A 288 22.22 5.69 21.68
C LEU A 288 23.53 6.12 22.37
N PRO A 289 24.55 5.25 22.41
CA PRO A 289 25.87 5.64 22.89
C PRO A 289 26.49 6.70 21.96
N LYS A 290 27.32 7.58 22.54
CA LYS A 290 27.96 8.69 21.81
C LYS A 290 28.85 8.23 20.64
N GLU A 291 29.29 6.97 20.69
CA GLU A 291 30.13 6.30 19.70
C GLU A 291 29.39 6.06 18.36
N CYS A 292 28.05 6.11 18.34
CA CYS A 292 27.24 5.95 17.12
C CYS A 292 27.13 7.22 16.27
N PHE A 293 27.52 8.38 16.82
CA PHE A 293 27.39 9.66 16.11
C PHE A 293 28.70 9.99 15.39
N PRO A 294 28.65 10.40 14.10
CA PRO A 294 29.84 10.85 13.41
C PRO A 294 30.48 12.05 14.14
N PRO A 295 31.82 12.17 14.12
CA PRO A 295 32.52 13.26 14.79
C PRO A 295 32.08 14.62 14.24
N ARG A 296 31.88 15.59 15.14
CA ARG A 296 31.29 16.94 14.89
C ARG A 296 31.99 17.80 13.82
N ASN A 297 33.14 17.35 13.29
CA ASN A 297 33.95 18.03 12.27
C ASN A 297 33.91 17.32 10.90
N ALA A 298 33.08 16.30 10.70
CA ALA A 298 32.80 15.79 9.37
C ALA A 298 31.94 16.82 8.62
N ASN A 299 32.51 17.44 7.60
CA ASN A 299 31.81 18.38 6.72
C ASN A 299 30.48 17.72 6.26
N PRO A 300 29.29 18.36 6.42
CA PRO A 300 28.02 17.71 6.11
C PRO A 300 27.87 17.33 4.63
N ASP A 301 28.63 17.96 3.73
CA ASP A 301 28.73 17.53 2.33
C ASP A 301 29.60 16.27 2.15
N PHE A 302 30.60 16.05 3.01
CA PHE A 302 31.49 14.89 2.92
C PHE A 302 30.85 13.61 3.46
N THR A 303 29.93 13.71 4.42
CA THR A 303 29.12 12.57 4.87
C THR A 303 28.02 12.24 3.88
N ARG A 304 27.34 13.24 3.28
CA ARG A 304 26.37 12.98 2.21
C ARG A 304 27.01 12.37 0.98
N ASP A 305 28.18 12.85 0.57
CA ASP A 305 28.96 12.23 -0.50
C ASP A 305 29.48 10.87 -0.10
N ASN A 306 29.83 10.59 1.17
CA ASN A 306 30.22 9.25 1.60
C ASN A 306 29.05 8.30 1.81
N THR A 307 27.83 8.73 2.14
CA THR A 307 26.65 7.85 2.25
C THR A 307 26.06 7.61 0.87
N ALA A 308 26.04 8.64 0.01
CA ALA A 308 25.78 8.47 -1.41
C ALA A 308 26.87 7.61 -2.04
N GLN A 309 28.15 7.82 -1.77
CA GLN A 309 29.25 6.97 -2.22
C GLN A 309 29.19 5.61 -1.54
N THR A 310 28.77 5.41 -0.30
CA THR A 310 28.68 4.07 0.31
C THR A 310 27.54 3.29 -0.32
N PHE A 311 26.41 3.93 -0.63
CA PHE A 311 25.39 3.34 -1.50
C PHE A 311 25.92 3.11 -2.91
N THR A 312 26.67 4.06 -3.48
CA THR A 312 27.27 3.98 -4.82
C THR A 312 28.44 3.01 -4.87
N HIS A 313 29.07 2.65 -3.75
CA HIS A 313 30.24 1.77 -3.61
C HIS A 313 29.78 0.38 -3.18
N LEU A 314 28.62 0.26 -2.53
CA LEU A 314 27.81 -0.97 -2.51
C LEU A 314 27.25 -1.27 -3.91
N LEU A 315 26.91 -0.23 -4.70
CA LEU A 315 26.52 -0.36 -6.11
C LEU A 315 27.72 -0.48 -7.08
N ALA A 316 28.91 0.05 -6.75
CA ALA A 316 30.12 -0.01 -7.60
C ALA A 316 31.01 -1.21 -7.27
N ASN A 317 30.96 -1.76 -6.04
CA ASN A 317 31.37 -3.15 -5.80
C ASN A 317 30.38 -4.15 -6.41
N SER A 318 29.22 -3.70 -6.92
CA SER A 318 28.43 -4.44 -7.90
C SER A 318 28.74 -4.08 -9.36
N GLY A 319 29.84 -3.36 -9.61
CA GLY A 319 30.59 -3.42 -10.87
C GLY A 319 30.35 -2.35 -11.93
N ASP A 320 29.76 -1.19 -11.65
CA ASP A 320 29.58 -0.12 -12.67
C ASP A 320 30.10 1.26 -12.22
N SER A 321 30.76 1.96 -13.16
CA SER A 321 31.42 3.27 -13.01
C SER A 321 30.46 4.46 -13.04
N PRO A 322 30.79 5.59 -12.37
CA PRO A 322 29.91 6.76 -12.28
C PRO A 322 30.12 7.72 -13.46
N SER A 323 29.43 7.50 -14.58
CA SER A 323 29.37 8.49 -15.68
C SER A 323 27.98 8.81 -16.24
N ASP A 324 26.92 8.05 -15.94
CA ASP A 324 25.66 8.17 -16.69
C ASP A 324 24.38 8.26 -15.83
N LEU A 325 24.43 8.94 -14.69
CA LEU A 325 23.25 9.17 -13.82
C LEU A 325 22.57 10.53 -14.08
N GLY A 326 22.51 10.93 -15.35
CA GLY A 326 21.99 12.23 -15.78
C GLY A 326 20.87 12.19 -16.82
N ARG A 327 20.16 11.07 -16.99
CA ARG A 327 18.96 10.97 -17.86
C ARG A 327 18.10 9.77 -17.47
N TYR A 328 17.19 9.93 -16.52
CA TYR A 328 15.87 9.27 -16.46
C TYR A 328 14.97 10.10 -15.54
#